data_AF-A0AAN9AGR6-F1
#
_entry.id   AF-A0AAN9AGR6-F1
#
_cell.length_a   1.000
_cell.length_b   1.000
_cell.length_c   1.000
_cell.angle_alpha   90.00
_cell.angle_beta   90.00
_cell.angle_gamma   90.00
#
_symmetry.space_group_name_H-M   'P 1'
#
loop_
_entity.id
_entity.type
_entity.pdbx_description
1 polymer ?
#
loop_
_entity_poly.entity_id
_entity_poly.type
_entity_poly.pdbx_seq_one_letter_code
_entity_poly.pdbx_strand_id
1 'polypeptide(L)'
;MASYFDIDFKELWKAITYRGFQKLALQYVGFGLKEVLRSFFPRLQVSTLQQYVPEITASDIQRGPSGVRAQAMNIDGSLEDDFVFHRETQCELGCKILHCRNAPSPGATSSLAIAKMIADKCHVEFNLS
;
A
#
# COMPACT_ATOMS: atom_id res chain seq x y z
N MET A 1 16.82 -7.71 6.44
CA MET A 1 15.69 -7.75 7.40
C MET A 1 15.62 -6.35 7.98
N ALA A 2 14.62 -5.54 7.63
CA ALA A 2 14.55 -4.17 8.15
C ALA A 2 14.37 -4.26 9.68
N SER A 3 15.25 -3.60 10.43
CA SER A 3 15.14 -3.54 11.88
C SER A 3 13.97 -2.63 12.23
N TYR A 4 13.22 -2.94 13.30
CA TYR A 4 12.15 -2.07 13.79
C TYR A 4 12.62 -0.65 14.16
N PHE A 5 13.94 -0.44 14.23
CA PHE A 5 14.59 0.82 14.57
C PHE A 5 15.18 1.56 13.36
N ASP A 6 14.99 1.07 12.13
CA ASP A 6 15.40 1.78 10.91
C ASP A 6 14.40 2.89 10.59
N ILE A 7 14.41 3.94 11.41
CA ILE A 7 13.49 5.08 11.31
C ILE A 7 14.26 6.31 10.79
N ASP A 8 13.89 6.78 9.61
CA ASP A 8 14.27 8.11 9.15
C ASP A 8 13.30 9.13 9.75
N PHE A 9 13.79 9.93 10.72
CA PHE A 9 12.98 10.94 11.40
C PHE A 9 12.43 12.01 10.45
N LYS A 10 13.15 12.34 9.37
CA LYS A 10 12.74 13.37 8.42
C LYS A 10 11.58 12.85 7.56
N GLU A 11 11.67 11.63 7.07
CA GLU A 11 10.59 10.98 6.32
C GLU A 11 9.37 10.72 7.21
N LEU A 12 9.58 10.28 8.46
CA LEU A 12 8.51 10.13 9.44
C LEU A 12 7.78 11.45 9.69
N TRP A 13 8.53 12.53 9.91
CA TRP A 13 7.94 13.85 10.14
C TRP A 13 7.15 14.35 8.94
N LYS A 14 7.68 14.18 7.71
CA LYS A 14 6.94 14.49 6.48
C LYS A 14 5.64 13.68 6.36
N ALA A 15 5.68 12.38 6.65
CA ALA A 15 4.49 11.54 6.60
C ALA A 15 3.42 11.99 7.61
N ILE A 16 3.82 12.23 8.86
CA ILE A 16 2.89 12.67 9.93
C ILE A 16 2.33 14.07 9.65
N THR A 17 3.10 14.96 9.05
CA THR A 17 2.66 16.33 8.72
C THR A 17 1.84 16.42 7.44
N TYR A 18 1.81 15.36 6.62
CA TYR A 18 1.01 15.34 5.39
C TYR A 18 -0.49 15.33 5.72
N ARG A 19 -1.22 16.33 5.22
CA ARG A 19 -2.64 16.54 5.54
C ARG A 19 -3.53 15.35 5.16
N GLY A 20 -3.24 14.69 4.03
CA GLY A 20 -3.98 13.49 3.62
C GLY A 20 -3.80 12.34 4.61
N PHE A 21 -2.58 12.14 5.10
CA PHE A 21 -2.27 11.10 6.10
C PHE A 21 -3.00 11.36 7.41
N GLN A 22 -3.01 12.61 7.89
CA GLN A 22 -3.71 12.96 9.13
C GLN A 22 -5.20 12.66 9.03
N LYS A 23 -5.84 13.01 7.91
CA LYS A 23 -7.26 12.73 7.69
C LYS A 23 -7.55 11.23 7.64
N LEU A 24 -6.76 10.48 6.87
CA LEU A 24 -6.85 9.02 6.80
C LEU A 24 -6.66 8.38 8.19
N ALA A 25 -5.61 8.79 8.91
CA ALA A 25 -5.28 8.27 10.22
C ALA A 25 -6.43 8.54 11.21
N LEU A 26 -6.99 9.74 11.24
CA LEU A 26 -8.14 10.07 12.11
C LEU A 26 -9.38 9.25 11.75
N GLN A 27 -9.64 9.03 10.46
CA GLN A 27 -10.77 8.23 10.00
C GLN A 27 -10.64 6.74 10.40
N TYR A 28 -9.43 6.19 10.39
CA TYR A 28 -9.19 4.75 10.60
C TYR A 28 -8.37 4.40 11.86
N VAL A 29 -8.17 5.34 12.80
CA VAL A 29 -7.31 5.15 13.99
C VAL A 29 -7.71 3.94 14.82
N GLY A 30 -9.02 3.72 15.00
CA GLY A 30 -9.53 2.59 15.77
C GLY A 30 -9.26 1.25 15.10
N PHE A 31 -9.22 1.20 13.77
CA PHE A 31 -8.85 0.00 13.02
C PHE A 31 -7.34 -0.23 13.08
N GLY A 32 -6.55 0.82 12.78
CA GLY A 32 -5.08 0.74 12.79
C GLY A 32 -4.51 0.33 14.15
N LEU A 33 -5.03 0.88 15.25
CA LEU A 33 -4.56 0.51 16.60
C LEU A 33 -4.85 -0.97 16.92
N LYS A 34 -6.02 -1.48 16.51
CA LYS A 34 -6.36 -2.90 16.68
C LYS A 34 -5.41 -3.81 15.90
N GLU A 35 -5.03 -3.42 14.69
CA GLU A 35 -4.11 -4.18 13.84
C GLU A 35 -2.69 -4.21 14.40
N VAL A 36 -2.21 -3.07 14.93
CA VAL A 36 -0.93 -2.99 15.64
C VAL A 36 -0.94 -3.91 16.86
N LEU A 37 -1.98 -3.83 17.70
CA LEU A 37 -2.10 -4.70 18.88
C LEU A 37 -2.13 -6.19 18.51
N ARG A 38 -2.86 -6.58 17.45
CA ARG A 38 -2.88 -7.96 16.96
C ARG A 38 -1.51 -8.44 16.46
N SER A 39 -0.73 -7.55 15.85
CA SER A 39 0.64 -7.85 15.41
C SER A 39 1.59 -8.12 16.58
N PHE A 40 1.39 -7.43 17.72
CA PHE A 40 2.21 -7.64 18.93
C PHE A 40 1.75 -8.83 19.78
N PHE A 41 0.44 -9.11 19.82
CA PHE A 41 -0.15 -10.15 20.67
C PHE A 41 -0.76 -11.28 19.83
N PRO A 42 -0.03 -12.39 19.59
CA PRO A 42 -0.52 -13.52 18.79
C PRO A 42 -1.87 -14.08 19.27
N ARG A 43 -2.14 -14.04 20.58
CA ARG A 43 -3.42 -14.47 21.16
C ARG A 43 -4.63 -13.68 20.64
N LEU A 44 -4.47 -12.37 20.39
CA LEU A 44 -5.52 -11.53 19.82
C LEU A 44 -5.76 -11.86 18.34
N GLN A 45 -4.70 -12.25 17.62
CA GLN A 45 -4.81 -12.72 16.25
C GLN A 45 -5.54 -14.07 16.19
N VAL A 46 -5.20 -15.03 17.07
CA VAL A 46 -5.89 -16.33 17.18
C VAL A 46 -7.38 -16.14 17.47
N SER A 47 -7.73 -15.28 18.43
CA SER A 47 -9.15 -14.99 18.74
C SER A 47 -9.91 -14.43 17.53
N THR A 48 -9.25 -13.69 16.65
CA THR A 48 -9.85 -13.18 15.41
C THR A 48 -10.01 -14.30 14.38
N LEU A 49 -9.00 -15.18 14.24
CA LEU A 49 -9.06 -16.35 13.34
C LEU A 49 -10.12 -17.38 13.76
N GLN A 50 -10.33 -17.54 15.06
CA GLN A 50 -11.34 -18.44 15.64
C GLN A 50 -12.78 -18.08 15.26
N GLN A 51 -13.03 -16.86 14.79
CA GLN A 51 -14.33 -16.47 14.22
C GLN A 51 -14.62 -17.20 12.90
N TYR A 52 -13.58 -17.65 12.20
CA TYR A 52 -13.67 -18.38 10.93
C TYR A 52 -13.35 -19.87 11.10
N VAL A 53 -12.33 -20.20 11.91
CA VAL A 53 -11.89 -21.57 12.18
C VAL A 53 -11.69 -21.75 13.69
N PRO A 54 -12.72 -22.20 14.44
CA PRO A 54 -12.70 -22.23 15.91
C PRO A 54 -11.60 -23.10 16.54
N GLU A 55 -11.11 -24.08 15.80
CA GLU A 55 -10.12 -25.07 16.26
C GLU A 55 -8.68 -24.53 16.26
N ILE A 56 -8.43 -23.37 15.62
CA ILE A 56 -7.09 -22.78 15.58
C ILE A 56 -6.64 -22.39 16.98
N THR A 57 -5.42 -22.80 17.31
CA THR A 57 -4.73 -22.52 18.56
C THR A 57 -3.49 -21.66 18.33
N ALA A 58 -2.88 -21.17 19.41
CA ALA A 58 -1.64 -20.41 19.33
C ALA A 58 -0.45 -21.23 18.83
N SER A 59 -0.49 -22.56 18.91
CA SER A 59 0.53 -23.46 18.37
C SER A 59 0.46 -23.63 16.85
N ASP A 60 -0.68 -23.31 16.24
CA ASP A 60 -0.89 -23.49 14.79
C ASP A 60 -0.42 -22.27 13.97
N ILE A 61 -0.04 -21.19 14.66
CA ILE A 61 0.38 -19.94 14.03
C ILE A 61 1.86 -19.67 14.25
N GLN A 62 2.51 -19.17 13.19
CA GLN A 62 3.86 -18.65 13.25
C GLN A 62 3.92 -17.26 12.61
N ARG A 63 4.95 -16.47 12.93
CA ARG A 63 5.13 -15.15 12.33
C ARG A 63 5.44 -15.30 10.84
N GLY A 64 4.61 -14.69 10.01
CA GLY A 64 4.84 -14.56 8.57
C GLY A 64 5.59 -13.27 8.21
N PRO A 65 6.00 -13.13 6.93
CA PRO A 65 6.54 -11.87 6.43
C PRO A 65 5.45 -10.78 6.43
N SER A 66 5.87 -9.52 6.57
CA SER A 66 4.99 -8.36 6.36
C SER A 66 5.08 -7.86 4.92
N GLY A 67 3.96 -7.38 4.39
CA GLY A 67 3.88 -6.73 3.09
C GLY A 67 3.35 -5.31 3.25
N VAL A 68 3.82 -4.39 2.40
CA VAL A 68 3.29 -3.03 2.30
C VAL A 68 2.71 -2.86 0.92
N ARG A 69 1.46 -2.39 0.83
CA ARG A 69 0.85 -2.01 -0.43
C ARG A 69 1.18 -0.54 -0.71
N ALA A 70 1.79 -0.26 -1.85
CA ALA A 70 1.87 1.10 -2.36
C ALA A 70 0.48 1.51 -2.86
N GLN A 71 -0.19 2.40 -2.14
CA GLN A 71 -1.49 2.93 -2.50
C GLN A 71 -1.45 4.45 -2.51
N ALA A 72 -1.92 5.07 -3.59
CA ALA A 72 -1.95 6.51 -3.69
C ALA A 72 -3.02 7.09 -2.75
N MET A 73 -2.64 8.14 -2.05
CA MET A 73 -3.49 8.87 -1.11
C MET A 73 -3.61 10.31 -1.57
N ASN A 74 -4.84 10.81 -1.57
CA ASN A 74 -5.16 12.18 -1.89
C ASN A 74 -5.03 13.09 -0.66
N ILE A 75 -4.99 14.40 -0.90
CA ILE A 75 -4.85 15.41 0.16
C ILE A 75 -6.06 15.47 1.11
N ASP A 76 -7.20 14.93 0.69
CA ASP A 76 -8.39 14.77 1.50
C ASP A 76 -8.39 13.48 2.35
N GLY A 77 -7.39 12.62 2.19
CA GLY A 77 -7.28 11.34 2.88
C GLY A 77 -8.00 10.19 2.18
N SER A 78 -8.63 10.42 1.03
CA SER A 78 -9.16 9.34 0.20
C SER A 78 -8.01 8.52 -0.41
N LEU A 79 -8.26 7.22 -0.59
CA LEU A 79 -7.33 6.31 -1.22
C LEU A 79 -7.80 5.98 -2.63
N GLU A 80 -6.87 5.93 -3.57
CA GLU A 80 -7.17 5.59 -4.95
C GLU A 80 -7.33 4.08 -5.11
N ASP A 81 -8.40 3.68 -5.80
CA ASP A 81 -8.72 2.27 -6.05
C ASP A 81 -8.26 1.78 -7.42
N ASP A 82 -8.05 2.71 -8.37
CA ASP A 82 -7.67 2.41 -9.76
C ASP A 82 -6.30 3.02 -10.12
N PHE A 83 -5.86 2.84 -11.37
CA PHE A 83 -4.57 3.31 -11.83
C PHE A 83 -4.40 4.83 -11.73
N VAL A 84 -3.27 5.23 -11.16
CA VAL A 84 -2.83 6.63 -11.14
C VAL A 84 -1.53 6.74 -11.91
N PHE A 85 -1.61 7.25 -13.14
CA PHE A 85 -0.45 7.54 -13.96
C PHE A 85 -0.02 8.99 -13.86
N HIS A 86 1.29 9.20 -13.87
CA HIS A 86 1.87 10.53 -13.96
C HIS A 86 3.04 10.54 -14.94
N ARG A 87 3.06 11.52 -15.83
CA ARG A 87 4.16 11.78 -16.75
C ARG A 87 4.52 13.25 -16.66
N GLU A 88 5.80 13.52 -16.45
CA GLU A 88 6.33 14.87 -16.44
C GLU A 88 6.68 15.28 -17.87
N THR A 89 6.30 16.48 -18.30
CA THR A 89 6.55 16.98 -19.66
C THR A 89 7.52 18.15 -19.70
N GLN A 90 7.86 18.72 -18.54
CA GLN A 90 8.66 19.94 -18.43
C GLN A 90 10.17 19.69 -18.39
N CYS A 91 10.62 18.44 -18.19
CA CYS A 91 12.03 18.08 -18.20
C CYS A 91 12.35 16.97 -19.22
N GLU A 92 13.57 17.03 -19.81
CA GLU A 92 14.01 16.10 -20.87
C GLU A 92 14.03 14.63 -20.43
N LEU A 93 14.27 14.38 -19.14
CA LEU A 93 14.25 13.02 -18.61
C LEU A 93 12.83 12.56 -18.28
N GLY A 94 12.03 13.43 -17.65
CA GLY A 94 10.66 13.12 -17.22
C GLY A 94 9.74 12.80 -18.40
N CYS A 95 9.98 13.43 -19.56
CA CYS A 95 9.18 13.18 -20.76
C CYS A 95 9.33 11.75 -21.31
N LYS A 96 10.31 10.98 -20.82
CA LYS A 96 10.60 9.58 -21.16
C LYS A 96 10.19 8.58 -20.06
N ILE A 97 9.58 9.03 -18.96
CA ILE A 97 9.22 8.19 -17.82
C ILE A 97 7.71 8.24 -17.58
N LEU A 98 7.10 7.06 -17.48
CA LEU A 98 5.72 6.90 -17.02
C LEU A 98 5.72 6.38 -15.59
N HIS A 99 5.24 7.18 -14.63
CA HIS A 99 5.08 6.76 -13.24
C HIS A 99 3.72 6.12 -13.03
N CYS A 100 3.70 4.83 -12.67
CA CYS A 100 2.52 4.15 -12.13
C CYS A 100 2.50 4.34 -10.61
N ARG A 101 1.76 5.34 -10.12
CA ARG A 101 1.71 5.71 -8.70
C ARG A 101 0.69 4.88 -7.89
N ASN A 102 -0.31 4.32 -8.56
CA ASN A 102 -1.28 3.40 -7.99
C ASN A 102 -1.62 2.33 -9.02
N ALA A 103 -1.86 1.10 -8.55
CA ALA A 103 -2.39 0.01 -9.35
C ALA A 103 -3.47 -0.75 -8.56
N PRO A 104 -4.52 -1.24 -9.23
CA PRO A 104 -5.60 -1.97 -8.59
C PRO A 104 -5.12 -3.32 -8.03
N SER A 105 -5.85 -3.80 -7.02
CA SER A 105 -5.65 -5.12 -6.39
C SER A 105 -6.59 -6.15 -7.03
N PRO A 106 -6.24 -7.46 -7.07
CA PRO A 106 -4.99 -8.09 -6.60
C PRO A 106 -3.92 -8.15 -7.69
N GLY A 107 -2.73 -7.64 -7.38
CA GLY A 107 -1.63 -7.57 -8.35
C GLY A 107 -1.15 -8.93 -8.86
N ALA A 108 -1.11 -9.94 -7.99
CA ALA A 108 -0.60 -11.28 -8.35
C ALA A 108 -1.52 -11.99 -9.36
N THR A 109 -2.83 -12.00 -9.10
CA THR A 109 -3.82 -12.69 -9.95
C THR A 109 -4.14 -11.92 -11.23
N SER A 110 -4.03 -10.58 -11.20
CA SER A 110 -4.34 -9.72 -12.34
C SER A 110 -3.10 -9.19 -13.06
N SER A 111 -1.93 -9.79 -12.81
CA SER A 111 -0.62 -9.30 -13.29
C SER A 111 -0.56 -9.09 -14.81
N LEU A 112 -1.10 -10.02 -15.60
CA LEU A 112 -1.13 -9.90 -17.07
C LEU A 112 -2.07 -8.79 -17.55
N ALA A 113 -3.22 -8.63 -16.91
CA ALA A 113 -4.16 -7.55 -17.24
C ALA A 113 -3.58 -6.17 -16.89
N ILE A 114 -2.93 -6.07 -15.72
CA ILE A 114 -2.19 -4.87 -15.30
C ILE A 114 -1.06 -4.56 -16.29
N ALA A 115 -0.28 -5.57 -16.68
CA ALA A 115 0.81 -5.41 -17.65
C ALA A 115 0.30 -4.92 -19.01
N LYS A 116 -0.80 -5.49 -19.50
CA LYS A 116 -1.45 -5.04 -20.73
C LYS A 116 -1.85 -3.57 -20.66
N MET A 117 -2.54 -3.17 -19.59
CA MET A 117 -2.99 -1.79 -19.45
C MET A 117 -1.80 -0.82 -19.35
N ILE A 118 -0.72 -1.18 -18.64
CA ILE A 118 0.50 -0.36 -18.59
C ILE A 118 1.13 -0.25 -19.99
N ALA A 119 1.22 -1.35 -20.73
CA ALA A 119 1.75 -1.34 -22.10
C ALA A 119 0.92 -0.46 -23.03
N ASP A 120 -0.40 -0.61 -23.01
CA ASP A 120 -1.34 0.22 -23.78
C ASP A 120 -1.19 1.70 -23.43
N LYS A 121 -1.04 2.02 -22.14
CA LYS A 121 -0.79 3.39 -21.67
C LYS A 121 0.55 3.94 -22.18
N CYS A 122 1.61 3.15 -22.18
CA CYS A 122 2.90 3.53 -22.76
C CYS A 122 2.80 3.78 -24.27
N HIS A 123 2.08 2.95 -25.02
CA HIS A 123 1.87 3.15 -26.45
C HIS A 123 1.25 4.52 -26.74
N VAL A 124 0.22 4.90 -25.97
CA VAL A 124 -0.46 6.20 -26.13
C VAL A 124 0.44 7.36 -25.70
N GLU A 125 1.08 7.29 -24.53
CA GLU A 125 1.83 8.43 -23.97
C GLU A 125 3.15 8.70 -24.71
N PHE A 126 3.74 7.68 -25.34
CA PHE A 126 5.01 7.78 -26.06
C PHE A 126 4.88 7.65 -27.58
N ASN A 127 3.66 7.51 -28.12
CA ASN A 127 3.40 7.28 -29.55
C ASN A 127 4.22 6.11 -30.12
N LEU A 128 4.25 4.98 -29.41
CA LEU A 128 4.95 3.78 -29.85
C LEU A 128 4.06 3.03 -30.85
N SER A 129 4.62 2.70 -32.02
CA SER A 129 3.95 1.96 -33.10
C SER A 129 3.88 0.46 -32.85
#